data_AF-A0A9Q5X0R7-F1
#
_entry.id   AF-A0A9Q5X0R7-F1
#
_cell.length_a   1.000
_cell.length_b   1.000
_cell.length_c   1.000
_cell.angle_alpha   90.00
_cell.angle_beta   90.00
_cell.angle_gamma   90.00
#
_symmetry.space_group_name_H-M   'P 1'
#
loop_
_entity.id
_entity.type
_entity.pdbx_description
1 polymer ?
#
loop_
_entity_poly.entity_id
_entity_poly.type
_entity_poly.pdbx_seq_one_letter_code
_entity_poly.pdbx_strand_id
1 'polypeptide(L)'
;MMKKILLVAIACIIIGVIGISQTYEKAVQTAEKGNKEDIIKNETLKNIEVKLDAGDIVVQKSPDSSFYVKQSGDARKQEIRIAEDGDTLKIIGEREKGASFDFSFYDFRFQTSTVTLLVPERSYQDVKVNSSAGQIEISDVKSDRITAGTFAGEVALKHVTAKSVEGSSKAGEVNFKKVIGKITAKTASGEVHIMDHDPKYDVEASSTAGDVDITLLEKPQDAVITGQSAAGEVMIFNEENKNITIGNGSKKISGKTAAGDVTIETRS
;
A
#
# COMPACT_ATOMS: atom_id res chain seq x y z
N MET A 1 -23.69 -58.69 32.19
CA MET A 1 -23.58 -57.98 30.90
C MET A 1 -23.44 -56.46 31.05
N MET A 2 -24.18 -55.80 31.96
CA MET A 2 -24.17 -54.33 32.12
C MET A 2 -22.80 -53.70 32.42
N LYS A 3 -21.94 -54.32 33.23
CA LYS A 3 -20.60 -53.77 33.57
C LYS A 3 -19.64 -53.68 32.36
N LYS A 4 -19.79 -54.57 31.36
CA LYS A 4 -18.95 -54.55 30.15
C LYS A 4 -19.37 -53.46 29.17
N ILE A 5 -20.67 -53.18 29.10
CA ILE A 5 -21.24 -52.10 28.26
C ILE A 5 -20.88 -50.72 28.84
N LEU A 6 -20.89 -50.59 30.17
CA LEU A 6 -20.48 -49.36 30.86
C LEU A 6 -19.01 -49.01 30.61
N LEU A 7 -18.11 -50.01 30.62
CA LEU A 7 -16.69 -49.82 30.34
C LEU A 7 -16.42 -49.34 28.91
N VAL A 8 -17.15 -49.88 27.92
CA VAL A 8 -17.03 -49.45 26.52
C VAL A 8 -17.55 -48.02 26.32
N ALA A 9 -18.66 -47.66 26.98
CA ALA A 9 -19.19 -46.29 26.92
C ALA A 9 -18.23 -45.26 27.51
N ILE A 10 -17.58 -45.56 28.65
CA ILE A 10 -16.58 -44.68 29.26
C ILE A 10 -15.34 -44.53 28.36
N ALA A 11 -14.90 -45.61 27.72
CA ALA A 11 -13.77 -45.55 26.78
C ALA A 11 -14.07 -44.67 25.56
N CYS A 12 -15.29 -44.75 24.99
CA CYS A 12 -15.69 -43.89 23.88
C CYS A 12 -15.78 -42.41 24.26
N ILE A 13 -16.24 -42.09 25.48
CA ILE A 13 -16.27 -40.70 25.98
C ILE A 13 -14.85 -40.16 26.14
N ILE A 14 -13.92 -40.95 26.69
CA ILE A 14 -12.52 -40.52 26.85
C ILE A 14 -11.86 -40.27 25.49
N ILE A 15 -12.06 -41.16 24.51
CA ILE A 15 -11.53 -40.98 23.15
C ILE A 15 -12.15 -39.75 22.46
N GLY A 16 -13.45 -39.53 22.64
CA GLY A 16 -14.16 -38.36 22.13
C GLY A 16 -13.63 -37.05 22.73
N VAL A 17 -13.41 -37.01 24.04
CA VAL A 17 -12.87 -35.83 24.74
C VAL A 17 -11.43 -35.55 24.31
N ILE A 18 -10.59 -36.58 24.15
CA ILE A 18 -9.20 -36.43 23.65
C ILE A 18 -9.20 -35.96 22.19
N GLY A 19 -10.08 -36.50 21.35
CA GLY A 19 -10.21 -36.11 19.94
C GLY A 19 -10.71 -34.67 19.76
N ILE A 20 -11.64 -34.23 20.61
CA ILE A 20 -12.08 -32.83 20.65
C ILE A 20 -10.95 -31.94 21.15
N SER A 21 -10.23 -32.32 22.22
CA SER A 21 -9.10 -31.55 22.75
C SER A 21 -7.97 -31.34 21.73
N GLN A 22 -7.59 -32.39 20.98
CA GLN A 22 -6.56 -32.27 19.95
C GLN A 22 -7.02 -31.48 18.73
N THR A 23 -8.30 -31.58 18.35
CA THR A 23 -8.89 -30.76 17.29
C THR A 23 -9.00 -29.30 17.73
N TYR A 24 -9.30 -29.04 19.01
CA TYR A 24 -9.38 -27.71 19.59
C TYR A 24 -8.01 -27.07 19.70
N GLU A 25 -6.98 -27.78 20.17
CA GLU A 25 -5.60 -27.30 20.16
C GLU A 25 -5.11 -26.99 18.75
N LYS A 26 -5.40 -27.83 17.75
CA LYS A 26 -5.06 -27.56 16.35
C LYS A 26 -5.84 -26.38 15.77
N ALA A 27 -7.11 -26.21 16.11
CA ALA A 27 -7.92 -25.07 15.69
C ALA A 27 -7.47 -23.76 16.36
N VAL A 28 -7.12 -23.80 17.65
CA VAL A 28 -6.57 -22.66 18.41
C VAL A 28 -5.16 -22.31 17.93
N GLN A 29 -4.28 -23.28 17.72
CA GLN A 29 -2.95 -23.04 17.13
C GLN A 29 -3.02 -22.53 15.68
N THR A 30 -4.04 -22.93 14.91
CA THR A 30 -4.29 -22.40 13.56
C THR A 30 -4.88 -20.99 13.60
N ALA A 31 -5.68 -20.65 14.62
CA ALA A 31 -6.17 -19.30 14.86
C ALA A 31 -5.07 -18.36 15.41
N GLU A 32 -4.17 -18.86 16.26
CA GLU A 32 -3.02 -18.11 16.79
C GLU A 32 -1.91 -17.90 15.76
N LYS A 33 -1.71 -18.84 14.82
CA LYS A 33 -0.76 -18.68 13.69
C LYS A 33 -1.18 -17.61 12.68
N GLY A 34 -2.45 -17.20 12.67
CA GLY A 34 -3.01 -16.29 11.67
C GLY A 34 -2.76 -14.80 11.92
N ASN A 35 -2.33 -14.41 13.12
CA ASN A 35 -2.00 -13.02 13.48
C ASN A 35 -0.63 -13.00 14.16
N LYS A 36 0.44 -13.09 13.37
CA LYS A 36 1.79 -12.81 13.88
C LYS A 36 1.91 -11.30 14.07
N GLU A 37 2.08 -10.88 15.31
CA GLU A 37 2.44 -9.51 15.65
C GLU A 37 3.91 -9.49 16.10
N ASP A 38 4.80 -9.03 15.23
CA ASP A 38 6.19 -8.78 15.60
C ASP A 38 6.31 -7.33 16.08
N ILE A 39 6.86 -7.14 17.28
CA ILE A 39 7.05 -5.83 17.91
C ILE A 39 8.53 -5.48 17.88
N ILE A 40 8.87 -4.34 17.27
CA ILE A 40 10.25 -3.86 17.16
C ILE A 40 10.36 -2.53 17.89
N LYS A 41 11.25 -2.50 18.88
CA LYS A 41 11.54 -1.32 19.70
C LYS A 41 12.93 -0.81 19.39
N ASN A 42 13.07 -0.20 18.22
CA ASN A 42 14.33 0.41 17.79
C ASN A 42 14.12 1.85 17.31
N GLU A 43 14.53 2.78 18.16
CA GLU A 43 14.46 4.22 17.90
C GLU A 43 15.58 4.73 16.98
N THR A 44 16.57 3.93 16.60
CA THR A 44 17.64 4.36 15.69
C THR A 44 17.27 4.22 14.22
N LEU A 45 16.22 3.45 13.92
CA LEU A 45 15.73 3.23 12.56
C LEU A 45 15.24 4.53 11.92
N LYS A 46 15.74 4.83 10.72
CA LYS A 46 15.39 6.01 9.92
C LYS A 46 14.81 5.65 8.57
N ASN A 47 15.02 4.42 8.12
CA ASN A 47 14.61 3.94 6.81
C ASN A 47 13.67 2.73 6.97
N ILE A 48 12.69 2.64 6.06
CA ILE A 48 11.73 1.54 6.00
C ILE A 48 11.71 1.00 4.58
N GLU A 49 11.87 -0.31 4.44
CA GLU A 49 11.74 -1.02 3.17
C GLU A 49 10.76 -2.20 3.34
N VAL A 50 9.63 -2.13 2.64
CA VAL A 50 8.64 -3.21 2.59
C VAL A 50 8.53 -3.70 1.16
N LYS A 51 8.73 -4.99 0.94
CA LYS A 51 8.65 -5.62 -0.38
C LYS A 51 7.88 -6.92 -0.33
N LEU A 52 6.78 -7.02 -1.09
CA LEU A 52 6.03 -8.26 -1.24
C LEU A 52 6.02 -8.73 -2.71
N ASP A 53 6.05 -10.05 -2.91
CA ASP A 53 5.81 -10.63 -4.22
C ASP A 53 4.34 -10.49 -4.64
N ALA A 54 3.42 -10.69 -3.70
CA ALA A 54 2.00 -10.45 -3.89
C ALA A 54 1.36 -10.13 -2.53
N GLY A 55 0.25 -9.40 -2.55
CA GLY A 55 -0.48 -9.02 -1.36
C GLY A 55 -0.53 -7.50 -1.13
N ASP A 56 -1.38 -7.14 -0.19
CA ASP A 56 -1.66 -5.76 0.16
C ASP A 56 -0.67 -5.31 1.25
N ILE A 57 -0.21 -4.07 1.15
CA ILE A 57 0.68 -3.47 2.13
C ILE A 57 -0.02 -2.24 2.71
N VAL A 58 -0.13 -2.19 4.03
CA VAL A 58 -0.65 -1.03 4.75
C VAL A 58 0.44 -0.51 5.67
N VAL A 59 0.88 0.73 5.47
CA VAL A 59 1.81 1.43 6.36
C VAL A 59 1.07 2.58 7.01
N GLN A 60 0.97 2.59 8.33
CA GLN A 60 0.27 3.66 9.02
C GLN A 60 0.92 4.01 10.36
N LYS A 61 0.52 5.13 10.95
CA LYS A 61 1.01 5.55 12.25
C LYS A 61 0.71 4.52 13.35
N SER A 62 1.70 4.29 14.21
CA SER A 62 1.61 3.47 15.41
C SER A 62 0.93 4.22 16.56
N PRO A 63 0.20 3.53 17.44
CA PRO A 63 -0.35 4.13 18.66
C PRO A 63 0.75 4.56 19.66
N ASP A 64 1.96 4.03 19.54
CA ASP A 64 3.09 4.32 20.43
C ASP A 64 4.43 4.41 19.67
N SER A 65 5.54 4.43 20.41
CA SER A 65 6.89 4.56 19.85
C SER A 65 7.50 3.25 19.31
N SER A 66 6.71 2.18 19.21
CA SER A 66 7.13 0.88 18.68
C SER A 66 6.64 0.67 17.24
N PHE A 67 7.39 -0.12 16.49
CA PHE A 67 6.89 -0.67 15.24
C PHE A 67 6.10 -1.95 15.52
N TYR A 68 5.02 -2.14 14.78
CA TYR A 68 4.23 -3.38 14.80
C TYR A 68 4.10 -3.92 13.39
N VAL A 69 4.48 -5.17 13.17
CA VAL A 69 4.28 -5.86 11.90
C VAL A 69 3.21 -6.91 12.09
N LYS A 70 2.11 -6.81 11.34
CA LYS A 70 1.01 -7.77 11.34
C LYS A 70 0.88 -8.40 9.98
N GLN A 71 0.80 -9.72 9.92
CA GLN A 71 0.42 -10.45 8.71
C GLN A 71 -0.96 -11.06 8.91
N SER A 72 -1.84 -10.88 7.92
CA SER A 72 -3.15 -11.55 7.82
C SER A 72 -3.24 -12.31 6.50
N GLY A 73 -3.95 -13.44 6.48
CA GLY A 73 -4.08 -14.35 5.33
C GLY A 73 -3.36 -15.69 5.53
N ASP A 74 -3.27 -16.50 4.47
CA ASP A 74 -2.61 -17.82 4.55
C ASP A 74 -1.08 -17.68 4.55
N ALA A 75 -0.51 -17.50 5.73
CA ALA A 75 0.93 -17.36 5.97
C ALA A 75 1.76 -18.57 5.49
N ARG A 76 1.14 -19.69 5.10
CA ARG A 76 1.85 -20.85 4.51
C ARG A 76 2.25 -20.63 3.05
N LYS A 77 1.67 -19.64 2.36
CA LYS A 77 1.94 -19.37 0.94
C LYS A 77 2.96 -18.26 0.71
N GLN A 78 3.31 -17.52 1.77
CA GLN A 78 4.23 -16.38 1.72
C GLN A 78 4.89 -16.17 3.08
N GLU A 79 6.20 -16.44 3.13
CA GLU A 79 7.01 -16.24 4.33
C GLU A 79 7.41 -14.76 4.41
N ILE A 80 7.10 -14.11 5.53
CA ILE A 80 7.56 -12.76 5.82
C ILE A 80 8.85 -12.82 6.63
N ARG A 81 9.91 -12.23 6.10
CA ARG A 81 11.20 -12.04 6.77
C ARG A 81 11.32 -10.59 7.21
N ILE A 82 11.59 -10.41 8.50
CA ILE A 82 11.80 -9.09 9.10
C ILE A 82 13.25 -9.01 9.55
N ALA A 83 13.96 -7.95 9.15
CA ALA A 83 15.36 -7.74 9.48
C ALA A 83 15.64 -6.26 9.75
N GLU A 84 16.56 -6.01 10.67
CA GLU A 84 17.13 -4.68 10.92
C GLU A 84 18.54 -4.66 10.30
N ASP A 85 18.72 -3.84 9.26
CA ASP A 85 20.00 -3.68 8.55
C ASP A 85 20.49 -2.24 8.74
N GLY A 86 21.37 -2.06 9.73
CA GLY A 86 21.84 -0.74 10.14
C GLY A 86 20.69 0.12 10.69
N ASP A 87 20.33 1.18 9.96
CA ASP A 87 19.22 2.09 10.28
C ASP A 87 17.93 1.79 9.49
N THR A 88 17.88 0.65 8.80
CA THR A 88 16.77 0.26 7.91
C THR A 88 16.00 -0.93 8.46
N LEU A 89 14.69 -0.76 8.60
CA LEU A 89 13.76 -1.88 8.83
C LEU A 89 13.35 -2.49 7.49
N LYS A 90 13.68 -3.75 7.28
CA LYS A 90 13.34 -4.51 6.06
C LYS A 90 12.27 -5.55 6.35
N ILE A 91 11.19 -5.52 5.59
CA ILE A 91 10.10 -6.49 5.63
C ILE A 91 9.93 -7.07 4.23
N ILE A 92 10.36 -8.31 4.05
CA ILE A 92 10.40 -8.97 2.74
C ILE A 92 9.48 -10.19 2.77
N GLY A 93 8.46 -10.19 1.91
CA GLY A 93 7.52 -11.29 1.75
C GLY A 93 7.69 -11.99 0.42
N GLU A 94 8.37 -13.14 0.42
CA GLU A 94 8.62 -13.94 -0.77
C GLU A 94 7.63 -15.12 -0.83
N ARG A 95 7.15 -15.44 -2.03
CA ARG A 95 6.37 -16.68 -2.23
C ARG A 95 7.32 -17.87 -2.27
N GLU A 96 6.95 -18.95 -1.58
CA GLU A 96 7.67 -20.20 -1.72
C GLU A 96 7.59 -20.67 -3.18
N LYS A 97 8.75 -20.82 -3.82
CA LYS A 97 8.86 -21.46 -5.14
C LYS A 97 8.68 -22.95 -4.95
N GLY A 98 7.43 -23.41 -4.99
CA GLY A 98 7.13 -24.83 -5.04
C GLY A 98 7.81 -25.48 -6.26
N ALA A 99 8.68 -26.46 -6.03
CA ALA A 99 9.11 -27.36 -7.08
C ALA A 99 7.90 -28.23 -7.45
N SER A 100 7.51 -28.21 -8.71
CA SER A 100 6.38 -28.90 -9.38
C SER A 100 5.27 -27.94 -9.80
N PHE A 101 5.04 -27.90 -11.11
CA PHE A 101 3.78 -27.51 -11.73
C PHE A 101 2.65 -28.35 -11.11
N ASP A 102 2.04 -27.88 -10.03
CA ASP A 102 0.75 -28.40 -9.61
C ASP A 102 -0.32 -27.71 -10.45
N PHE A 103 -0.97 -28.49 -11.32
CA PHE A 103 -2.02 -28.08 -12.26
C PHE A 103 -3.36 -27.75 -11.53
N SER A 104 -3.29 -27.24 -10.31
CA SER A 104 -4.41 -26.81 -9.49
C SER A 104 -4.79 -25.34 -9.75
N PHE A 105 -4.70 -24.89 -11.02
CA PHE A 105 -5.17 -23.58 -11.51
C PHE A 105 -6.70 -23.36 -11.35
N TYR A 106 -7.40 -24.31 -10.71
CA TYR A 106 -8.85 -24.30 -10.50
C TYR A 106 -9.29 -23.88 -9.09
N ASP A 107 -8.40 -23.77 -8.09
CA ASP A 107 -8.78 -23.22 -6.78
C ASP A 107 -8.41 -21.73 -6.74
N PHE A 108 -9.20 -20.92 -7.44
CA PHE A 108 -9.16 -19.45 -7.52
C PHE A 108 -9.46 -18.75 -6.17
N ARG A 109 -9.15 -19.39 -5.04
CA ARG A 109 -9.17 -18.78 -3.72
C ARG A 109 -7.81 -18.14 -3.45
N PHE A 110 -7.51 -17.09 -4.22
CA PHE A 110 -6.44 -16.15 -3.91
C PHE A 110 -6.82 -15.39 -2.64
N GLN A 111 -6.59 -15.98 -1.47
CA GLN A 111 -6.55 -15.20 -0.24
C GLN A 111 -5.27 -14.36 -0.30
N THR A 112 -5.43 -13.07 -0.58
CA THR A 112 -4.32 -12.11 -0.62
C THR A 112 -3.73 -12.00 0.78
N SER A 113 -2.41 -12.12 0.90
CA SER A 113 -1.73 -11.82 2.17
C SER A 113 -1.75 -10.30 2.35
N THR A 114 -2.10 -9.83 3.53
CA THR A 114 -1.98 -8.41 3.87
C THR A 114 -0.88 -8.25 4.91
N VAL A 115 0.05 -7.34 4.67
CA VAL A 115 1.07 -6.94 5.65
C VAL A 115 0.76 -5.52 6.12
N THR A 116 0.48 -5.37 7.41
CA THR A 116 0.28 -4.08 8.05
C THR A 116 1.50 -3.73 8.89
N LEU A 117 2.15 -2.62 8.57
CA LEU A 117 3.24 -2.02 9.33
C LEU A 117 2.74 -0.76 10.05
N LEU A 118 2.74 -0.80 11.37
CA LEU A 118 2.54 0.40 12.19
C LEU A 118 3.90 1.03 12.51
N VAL A 119 4.07 2.31 12.21
CA VAL A 119 5.35 3.04 12.37
C VAL A 119 5.24 4.14 13.43
N PRO A 120 6.23 4.31 14.32
CA PRO A 120 6.25 5.40 15.29
C PRO A 120 6.05 6.78 14.66
N GLU A 121 5.37 7.68 15.38
CA GLU A 121 5.13 9.06 14.93
C GLU A 121 6.43 9.89 14.97
N ARG A 122 7.17 9.88 13.87
CA ARG A 122 8.41 10.67 13.67
C ARG A 122 8.70 10.88 12.19
N SER A 123 9.74 11.66 11.89
CA SER A 123 10.21 11.85 10.50
C SER A 123 11.23 10.78 10.12
N TYR A 124 10.95 10.05 9.05
CA TYR A 124 11.87 9.10 8.44
C TYR A 124 12.75 9.78 7.38
N GLN A 125 13.83 9.12 6.97
CA GLN A 125 14.65 9.55 5.84
C GLN A 125 14.13 8.96 4.53
N ASP A 126 13.84 7.67 4.51
CA ASP A 126 13.32 6.98 3.33
C ASP A 126 12.26 5.94 3.70
N VAL A 127 11.17 5.92 2.95
CA VAL A 127 10.12 4.89 3.06
C VAL A 127 9.88 4.33 1.67
N LYS A 128 10.32 3.10 1.45
CA LYS A 128 10.18 2.38 0.19
C LYS A 128 9.21 1.21 0.36
N VAL A 129 8.15 1.19 -0.43
CA VAL A 129 7.11 0.16 -0.37
C VAL A 129 6.85 -0.37 -1.77
N ASN A 130 7.02 -1.68 -1.99
CA ASN A 130 6.80 -2.30 -3.29
C ASN A 130 6.01 -3.60 -3.17
N SER A 131 5.07 -3.82 -4.08
CA SER A 131 4.40 -5.10 -4.26
C SER A 131 4.39 -5.46 -5.74
N SER A 132 4.49 -6.73 -6.14
CA SER A 132 4.25 -7.05 -7.56
C SER A 132 2.76 -7.08 -7.89
N ALA A 133 1.91 -7.43 -6.93
CA ALA A 133 0.47 -7.40 -7.11
C ALA A 133 -0.24 -7.16 -5.77
N GLY A 134 -1.22 -6.26 -5.75
CA GLY A 134 -1.96 -5.87 -4.55
C GLY A 134 -1.95 -4.35 -4.35
N GLN A 135 -2.71 -3.91 -3.36
CA GLN A 135 -2.87 -2.52 -2.98
C GLN A 135 -1.77 -2.10 -1.99
N ILE A 136 -1.23 -0.90 -2.18
CA ILE A 136 -0.32 -0.25 -1.23
C ILE A 136 -1.06 0.95 -0.64
N GLU A 137 -1.24 0.99 0.67
CA GLU A 137 -1.76 2.15 1.39
C GLU A 137 -0.70 2.68 2.36
N ILE A 138 -0.38 3.97 2.29
CA ILE A 138 0.46 4.65 3.29
C ILE A 138 -0.29 5.84 3.86
N SER A 139 -0.49 5.86 5.17
CA SER A 139 -1.31 6.85 5.87
C SER A 139 -0.59 7.47 7.07
N ASP A 140 -0.68 8.80 7.21
CA ASP A 140 -0.19 9.54 8.38
C ASP A 140 1.33 9.38 8.63
N VAL A 141 2.12 9.37 7.56
CA VAL A 141 3.59 9.20 7.60
C VAL A 141 4.32 10.50 7.24
N LYS A 142 5.43 10.77 7.93
CA LYS A 142 6.36 11.87 7.65
C LYS A 142 7.72 11.31 7.22
N SER A 143 8.28 11.77 6.09
CA SER A 143 9.58 11.29 5.61
C SER A 143 10.31 12.35 4.79
N ASP A 144 11.62 12.22 4.56
CA ASP A 144 12.28 13.01 3.51
C ASP A 144 11.88 12.50 2.12
N ARG A 145 11.88 11.18 1.91
CA ARG A 145 11.48 10.53 0.66
C ARG A 145 10.48 9.39 0.91
N ILE A 146 9.49 9.28 0.02
CA ILE A 146 8.60 8.13 -0.08
C ILE A 146 8.57 7.62 -1.51
N THR A 147 8.75 6.32 -1.70
CA THR A 147 8.59 5.63 -2.98
C THR A 147 7.65 4.44 -2.80
N ALA A 148 6.51 4.46 -3.48
CA ALA A 148 5.52 3.39 -3.44
C ALA A 148 5.25 2.87 -4.86
N GLY A 149 5.32 1.55 -5.07
CA GLY A 149 5.26 0.96 -6.40
C GLY A 149 4.54 -0.38 -6.46
N THR A 150 3.58 -0.53 -7.37
CA THR A 150 2.99 -1.84 -7.69
C THR A 150 3.02 -2.12 -9.18
N PHE A 151 3.07 -3.39 -9.58
CA PHE A 151 2.87 -3.74 -10.99
C PHE A 151 1.37 -3.87 -11.32
N ALA A 152 0.59 -4.51 -10.45
CA ALA A 152 -0.85 -4.60 -10.61
C ALA A 152 -1.57 -4.28 -9.29
N GLY A 153 -2.37 -3.22 -9.27
CA GLY A 153 -3.09 -2.77 -8.09
C GLY A 153 -2.99 -1.26 -7.88
N GLU A 154 -3.53 -0.81 -6.75
CA GLU A 154 -3.62 0.60 -6.41
C GLU A 154 -2.46 1.05 -5.50
N VAL A 155 -1.99 2.28 -5.68
CA VAL A 155 -1.13 2.97 -4.72
C VAL A 155 -1.87 4.16 -4.12
N ALA A 156 -2.23 4.06 -2.85
CA ALA A 156 -2.94 5.08 -2.09
C ALA A 156 -2.04 5.73 -1.03
N LEU A 157 -1.92 7.06 -1.05
CA LEU A 157 -1.24 7.84 -0.01
C LEU A 157 -2.21 8.82 0.65
N LYS A 158 -2.29 8.86 1.98
CA LYS A 158 -3.21 9.74 2.73
C LYS A 158 -2.50 10.46 3.86
N HIS A 159 -2.68 11.78 3.97
CA HIS A 159 -2.08 12.60 5.06
C HIS A 159 -0.55 12.42 5.20
N VAL A 160 0.15 12.37 4.07
CA VAL A 160 1.59 12.20 4.02
C VAL A 160 2.27 13.57 3.94
N THR A 161 3.36 13.75 4.67
CA THR A 161 4.25 14.92 4.52
C THR A 161 5.65 14.44 4.18
N ALA A 162 6.14 14.74 2.99
CA ALA A 162 7.52 14.46 2.63
C ALA A 162 8.17 15.53 1.74
N LYS A 163 9.49 15.52 1.61
CA LYS A 163 10.15 16.43 0.65
C LYS A 163 9.89 15.96 -0.79
N SER A 164 9.92 14.65 -1.01
CA SER A 164 9.65 14.01 -2.31
C SER A 164 8.81 12.74 -2.14
N VAL A 165 7.80 12.59 -2.98
CA VAL A 165 6.89 11.44 -3.02
C VAL A 165 6.82 10.93 -4.46
N GLU A 166 7.09 9.64 -4.64
CA GLU A 166 6.94 8.93 -5.90
C GLU A 166 5.96 7.77 -5.73
N GLY A 167 4.89 7.75 -6.53
CA GLY A 167 3.93 6.65 -6.62
C GLY A 167 3.85 6.12 -8.03
N SER A 168 3.86 4.80 -8.18
CA SER A 168 3.66 4.20 -9.50
C SER A 168 2.86 2.91 -9.46
N SER A 169 1.99 2.73 -10.46
CA SER A 169 1.36 1.46 -10.79
C SER A 169 1.57 1.14 -12.27
N LYS A 170 1.78 -0.11 -12.67
CA LYS A 170 1.79 -0.44 -14.11
C LYS A 170 0.36 -0.64 -14.63
N ALA A 171 -0.47 -1.33 -13.86
CA ALA A 171 -1.88 -1.57 -14.14
C ALA A 171 -2.70 -1.38 -12.86
N GLY A 172 -3.32 -0.21 -12.75
CA GLY A 172 -4.09 0.21 -11.59
C GLY A 172 -3.92 1.70 -11.31
N GLU A 173 -4.55 2.14 -10.23
CA GLU A 173 -4.72 3.56 -9.90
C GLU A 173 -3.62 4.07 -8.96
N VAL A 174 -3.40 5.38 -9.01
CA VAL A 174 -2.56 6.10 -8.04
C VAL A 174 -3.39 7.21 -7.40
N ASN A 175 -3.70 7.05 -6.11
CA ASN A 175 -4.63 7.88 -5.36
C ASN A 175 -3.92 8.61 -4.21
N PHE A 176 -3.58 9.88 -4.40
CA PHE A 176 -2.88 10.70 -3.41
C PHE A 176 -3.82 11.73 -2.81
N LYS A 177 -4.04 11.70 -1.49
CA LYS A 177 -4.93 12.62 -0.79
C LYS A 177 -4.23 13.33 0.35
N LYS A 178 -4.22 14.67 0.30
CA LYS A 178 -3.55 15.53 1.29
C LYS A 178 -2.07 15.14 1.47
N VAL A 179 -1.38 15.00 0.35
CA VAL A 179 0.07 14.76 0.31
C VAL A 179 0.78 16.09 0.14
N ILE A 180 1.64 16.42 1.11
CA ILE A 180 2.44 17.65 1.13
C ILE A 180 3.88 17.30 0.73
N GLY A 181 4.43 17.99 -0.27
CA GLY A 181 5.76 17.69 -0.83
C GLY A 181 5.79 17.71 -2.33
N LYS A 182 6.98 17.55 -2.94
CA LYS A 182 7.06 17.32 -4.39
C LYS A 182 6.46 15.96 -4.73
N ILE A 183 5.54 15.90 -5.69
CA ILE A 183 4.86 14.68 -6.11
C ILE A 183 5.27 14.25 -7.52
N THR A 184 5.51 12.95 -7.69
CA THR A 184 5.57 12.28 -8.99
C THR A 184 4.66 11.05 -8.94
N ALA A 185 3.57 11.06 -9.70
CA ALA A 185 2.57 9.99 -9.72
C ALA A 185 2.42 9.45 -11.14
N LYS A 186 2.57 8.13 -11.33
CA LYS A 186 2.62 7.53 -12.67
C LYS A 186 1.82 6.24 -12.77
N THR A 187 1.04 6.10 -13.84
CA THR A 187 0.49 4.81 -14.24
C THR A 187 0.59 4.58 -15.74
N ALA A 188 0.50 3.33 -16.18
CA ALA A 188 0.39 3.04 -17.62
C ALA A 188 -1.05 2.72 -18.01
N SER A 189 -1.81 2.05 -17.16
CA SER A 189 -3.21 1.72 -17.41
C SER A 189 -3.99 1.89 -16.11
N GLY A 190 -4.66 3.02 -15.97
CA GLY A 190 -5.37 3.43 -14.76
C GLY A 190 -5.38 4.94 -14.60
N GLU A 191 -6.08 5.39 -13.58
CA GLU A 191 -6.26 6.81 -13.29
C GLU A 191 -5.21 7.29 -12.28
N VAL A 192 -4.92 8.60 -12.32
CA VAL A 192 -4.08 9.27 -11.33
C VAL A 192 -4.88 10.39 -10.70
N HIS A 193 -5.16 10.26 -9.40
CA HIS A 193 -5.89 11.23 -8.61
C HIS A 193 -4.98 11.87 -7.57
N ILE A 194 -4.81 13.19 -7.64
CA ILE A 194 -4.10 13.98 -6.63
C ILE A 194 -5.08 14.97 -6.04
N MET A 195 -5.49 14.73 -4.80
CA MET A 195 -6.52 15.50 -4.11
C MET A 195 -5.94 16.33 -2.97
N ASP A 196 -6.42 17.56 -2.82
CA ASP A 196 -6.06 18.46 -1.72
C ASP A 196 -4.54 18.72 -1.62
N HIS A 197 -3.88 18.98 -2.76
CA HIS A 197 -2.44 19.26 -2.79
C HIS A 197 -2.11 20.74 -2.52
N ASP A 198 -1.06 21.02 -1.74
CA ASP A 198 -0.56 22.38 -1.50
C ASP A 198 0.22 22.89 -2.73
N PRO A 199 -0.27 23.92 -3.44
CA PRO A 199 0.36 24.42 -4.66
C PRO A 199 1.75 25.06 -4.47
N LYS A 200 2.27 25.15 -3.23
CA LYS A 200 3.66 25.55 -2.95
C LYS A 200 4.70 24.49 -3.34
N TYR A 201 4.26 23.30 -3.75
CA TYR A 201 5.13 22.20 -4.17
C TYR A 201 4.83 21.78 -5.61
N ASP A 202 5.80 21.10 -6.22
CA ASP A 202 5.68 20.64 -7.60
C ASP A 202 4.85 19.35 -7.67
N VAL A 203 4.11 19.20 -8.77
CA VAL A 203 3.36 17.99 -9.11
C VAL A 203 3.66 17.57 -10.54
N GLU A 204 4.00 16.30 -10.73
CA GLU A 204 4.03 15.66 -12.03
C GLU A 204 3.20 14.37 -11.98
N ALA A 205 2.05 14.40 -12.63
CA ALA A 205 1.13 13.26 -12.74
C ALA A 205 1.04 12.80 -14.19
N SER A 206 1.12 11.50 -14.43
CA SER A 206 0.95 10.98 -15.78
C SER A 206 0.33 9.59 -15.87
N SER A 207 -0.55 9.40 -16.85
CA SER A 207 -1.02 8.09 -17.31
C SER A 207 -0.62 7.84 -18.77
N THR A 208 -0.68 6.60 -19.24
CA THR A 208 -0.68 6.31 -20.69
C THR A 208 -2.11 6.12 -21.17
N ALA A 209 -2.90 5.33 -20.46
CA ALA A 209 -4.33 5.14 -20.69
C ALA A 209 -5.08 5.29 -19.36
N GLY A 210 -5.87 6.35 -19.26
CA GLY A 210 -6.62 6.74 -18.08
C GLY A 210 -6.48 8.23 -17.79
N ASP A 211 -7.37 8.72 -16.95
CA ASP A 211 -7.51 10.14 -16.64
C ASP A 211 -6.49 10.59 -15.60
N VAL A 212 -6.19 11.89 -15.61
CA VAL A 212 -5.30 12.53 -14.65
C VAL A 212 -6.00 13.73 -14.04
N ASP A 213 -6.37 13.59 -12.77
CA ASP A 213 -7.08 14.60 -12.01
C ASP A 213 -6.19 15.17 -10.89
N ILE A 214 -6.02 16.49 -10.88
CA ILE A 214 -5.24 17.22 -9.89
C ILE A 214 -6.12 18.30 -9.27
N THR A 215 -6.50 18.12 -8.02
CA THR A 215 -7.21 19.11 -7.20
C THR A 215 -6.24 19.77 -6.22
N LEU A 216 -6.01 21.07 -6.40
CA LEU A 216 -5.20 21.91 -5.52
C LEU A 216 -6.04 22.45 -4.36
N LEU A 217 -5.42 22.68 -3.20
CA LEU A 217 -6.09 23.29 -2.04
C LEU A 217 -6.60 24.71 -2.32
N GLU A 218 -5.86 25.46 -3.12
CA GLU A 218 -6.13 26.84 -3.51
C GLU A 218 -5.46 27.15 -4.84
N LYS A 219 -5.75 28.32 -5.43
CA LYS A 219 -5.04 28.75 -6.65
C LYS A 219 -3.57 29.05 -6.31
N PRO A 220 -2.60 28.58 -7.09
CA PRO A 220 -1.19 28.91 -6.88
C PRO A 220 -0.94 30.41 -7.05
N GLN A 221 0.01 30.95 -6.28
CA GLN A 221 0.49 32.33 -6.46
C GLN A 221 1.55 32.43 -7.58
N ASP A 222 2.38 31.40 -7.71
CA ASP A 222 3.54 31.35 -8.61
C ASP A 222 3.71 29.94 -9.20
N ALA A 223 3.10 29.65 -10.35
CA ALA A 223 3.17 28.32 -10.96
C ALA A 223 3.05 28.33 -12.49
N VAL A 224 3.71 27.37 -13.13
CA VAL A 224 3.45 26.94 -14.50
C VAL A 224 2.61 25.67 -14.43
N ILE A 225 1.43 25.71 -15.02
CA ILE A 225 0.45 24.63 -15.03
C ILE A 225 0.30 24.11 -16.45
N THR A 226 0.59 22.84 -16.68
CA THR A 226 0.53 22.23 -18.02
C THR A 226 -0.33 20.98 -18.03
N GLY A 227 -1.29 20.93 -18.95
CA GLY A 227 -2.08 19.74 -19.23
C GLY A 227 -1.79 19.23 -20.65
N GLN A 228 -1.61 17.92 -20.79
CA GLN A 228 -1.34 17.28 -22.08
C GLN A 228 -2.16 16.01 -22.22
N SER A 229 -3.08 15.97 -23.20
CA SER A 229 -3.69 14.73 -23.68
C SER A 229 -3.50 14.60 -25.18
N ALA A 230 -3.20 13.40 -25.67
CA ALA A 230 -3.18 13.12 -27.11
C ALA A 230 -4.56 12.71 -27.64
N ALA A 231 -5.38 12.09 -26.79
CA ALA A 231 -6.76 11.68 -27.09
C ALA A 231 -7.64 11.86 -25.85
N GLY A 232 -8.13 13.08 -25.67
CA GLY A 232 -8.99 13.50 -24.58
C GLY A 232 -8.95 15.02 -24.39
N GLU A 233 -9.74 15.49 -23.43
CA GLU A 233 -9.88 16.90 -23.09
C GLU A 233 -8.83 17.33 -22.07
N VAL A 234 -8.50 18.61 -22.09
CA VAL A 234 -7.62 19.21 -21.08
C VAL A 234 -8.33 20.41 -20.50
N MET A 235 -8.74 20.29 -19.24
CA MET A 235 -9.38 21.35 -18.48
C MET A 235 -8.45 21.83 -17.37
N ILE A 236 -8.18 23.13 -17.35
CA ILE A 236 -7.44 23.78 -16.25
C ILE A 236 -8.31 24.91 -15.72
N PHE A 237 -8.70 24.81 -14.45
CA PHE A 237 -9.60 25.74 -13.76
C PHE A 237 -10.91 26.02 -14.49
N ASN A 238 -11.56 24.94 -14.97
CA ASN A 238 -12.84 24.97 -15.72
C ASN A 238 -12.75 25.69 -17.08
N GLU A 239 -11.55 25.87 -17.61
CA GLU A 239 -11.32 26.39 -18.95
C GLU A 239 -10.54 25.36 -19.77
N GLU A 240 -10.88 25.23 -21.06
CA GLU A 240 -10.14 24.39 -22.00
C GLU A 240 -8.78 25.07 -22.32
N ASN A 241 -7.75 24.71 -21.54
CA ASN A 241 -6.43 25.33 -21.57
C ASN A 241 -5.35 24.26 -21.48
N LYS A 242 -4.31 24.35 -22.31
CA LYS A 242 -3.17 23.41 -22.25
C LYS A 242 -2.02 23.88 -21.36
N ASN A 243 -1.90 25.19 -21.16
CA ASN A 243 -0.82 25.77 -20.38
C ASN A 243 -1.27 27.11 -19.78
N ILE A 244 -1.01 27.31 -18.49
CA ILE A 244 -1.25 28.55 -17.76
C ILE A 244 0.01 28.89 -16.97
N THR A 245 0.42 30.17 -16.96
CA THR A 245 1.47 30.66 -16.07
C THR A 245 0.88 31.72 -15.15
N ILE A 246 1.07 31.54 -13.84
CA ILE A 246 0.61 32.44 -12.78
C ILE A 246 1.84 32.95 -12.04
N GLY A 247 1.89 34.26 -11.79
CA GLY A 247 3.01 34.91 -11.11
C GLY A 247 4.33 34.74 -11.87
N ASN A 248 5.40 34.40 -11.14
CA ASN A 248 6.73 34.17 -11.69
C ASN A 248 6.97 32.74 -12.21
N GLY A 249 6.01 31.82 -12.02
CA GLY A 249 6.13 30.44 -12.47
C GLY A 249 7.11 29.56 -11.68
N SER A 250 7.37 29.84 -10.41
CA SER A 250 8.37 29.10 -9.60
C SER A 250 8.05 27.64 -9.31
N LYS A 251 6.78 27.23 -9.41
CA LYS A 251 6.31 25.85 -9.20
C LYS A 251 5.82 25.24 -10.49
N LYS A 252 5.94 23.91 -10.61
CA LYS A 252 5.45 23.16 -11.77
C LYS A 252 4.30 22.25 -11.35
N ILE A 253 3.16 22.38 -12.02
CA ILE A 253 2.00 21.50 -11.86
C ILE A 253 1.68 20.92 -13.24
N SER A 254 1.87 19.62 -13.41
CA SER A 254 1.76 18.98 -14.72
C SER A 254 0.92 17.72 -14.66
N GLY A 255 -0.13 17.67 -15.49
CA GLY A 255 -0.92 16.48 -15.77
C GLY A 255 -0.72 16.03 -17.22
N LYS A 256 -0.52 14.73 -17.44
CA LYS A 256 -0.29 14.19 -18.80
C LYS A 256 -0.92 12.82 -18.99
N THR A 257 -1.63 12.63 -20.10
CA THR A 257 -2.08 11.31 -20.55
C THR A 257 -1.92 11.15 -22.05
N ALA A 258 -1.89 9.91 -22.56
CA ALA A 258 -1.95 9.67 -24.01
C ALA A 258 -3.39 9.40 -24.47
N ALA A 259 -4.19 8.69 -23.66
CA ALA A 259 -5.61 8.48 -23.89
C ALA A 259 -6.37 8.64 -22.57
N GLY A 260 -7.24 9.64 -22.50
CA GLY A 260 -7.91 10.08 -21.28
C GLY A 260 -7.90 11.60 -21.16
N ASP A 261 -8.60 12.10 -20.17
CA ASP A 261 -8.73 13.52 -19.89
C ASP A 261 -7.69 13.97 -18.86
N VAL A 262 -7.36 15.27 -18.88
CA VAL A 262 -6.55 15.90 -17.85
C VAL A 262 -7.33 17.04 -17.24
N THR A 263 -7.64 16.92 -15.95
CA THR A 263 -8.32 17.97 -15.19
C THR A 263 -7.39 18.51 -14.11
N ILE A 264 -7.20 19.83 -14.09
CA ILE A 264 -6.48 20.51 -13.02
C ILE A 264 -7.37 21.60 -12.46
N GLU A 265 -7.77 21.48 -11.20
CA GLU A 265 -8.72 22.39 -10.57
C GLU A 265 -8.31 22.77 -9.14
N THR A 266 -9.09 23.67 -8.53
CA THR A 266 -8.98 23.98 -7.11
C THR A 266 -10.18 23.42 -6.37
N ARG A 267 -9.96 23.07 -5.10
CA ARG A 267 -11.05 22.77 -4.17
C ARG A 267 -12.07 23.91 -4.17
N SER A 268 -13.35 23.55 -4.26
CA SER A 268 -14.50 24.46 -4.17
C SER A 268 -14.78 24.93 -2.75
#